data_AF-A0A3D8WVT6-F1
#
_entry.id   AF-A0A3D8WVT6-F1
#
_cell.length_a   1.000
_cell.length_b   1.000
_cell.length_c   1.000
_cell.angle_alpha   90.00
_cell.angle_beta   90.00
_cell.angle_gamma   90.00
#
_symmetry.space_group_name_H-M   'P 1'
#
loop_
_entity.id
_entity.type
_entity.pdbx_description
1 polymer ?
#
loop_
_entity_poly.entity_id
_entity_poly.type
_entity_poly.pdbx_seq_one_letter_code
_entity_poly.pdbx_strand_id
1 'polypeptide(L)' 'MSGFIQVQEKLNDQTLLASYFKAIELKLDKDFILILEEELKRRALPFITKTDRGN' A
#
# COMPACT_ATOMS: atom_id res chain seq x y z
N MET A 1 11.63 33.90 6.82
CA MET A 1 10.70 32.83 7.26
C MET A 1 10.66 31.80 6.15
N SER A 2 11.50 30.76 6.25
CA SER A 2 11.55 29.71 5.23
C SER A 2 10.53 28.65 5.59
N GLY A 3 9.45 28.55 4.81
CA GLY A 3 8.45 27.50 4.97
C GLY A 3 9.05 26.18 4.52
N PHE A 4 9.31 25.27 5.48
CA PHE A 4 9.62 23.88 5.15
C PHE A 4 8.34 23.25 4.60
N ILE A 5 8.28 23.10 3.27
CA ILE A 5 7.32 22.16 2.67
C ILE A 5 7.80 20.78 3.07
N GLN A 6 7.15 20.18 4.05
CA GLN A 6 7.29 18.77 4.35
C GLN A 6 6.69 18.02 3.17
N VAL A 7 7.52 17.72 2.18
CA VAL A 7 7.18 16.80 1.11
C VAL A 7 6.79 15.49 1.80
N GLN A 8 5.53 15.09 1.69
CA GLN A 8 5.07 13.78 2.12
C GLN A 8 5.66 12.75 1.13
N GLU A 9 6.97 12.52 1.22
CA GLU A 9 7.69 11.54 0.40
C GLU A 9 7.25 10.10 0.69
N LYS A 10 6.55 9.90 1.82
CA LYS A 10 6.03 8.61 2.25
C LYS A 10 4.52 8.68 2.31
N LEU A 11 3.83 7.80 1.57
CA LEU A 11 2.43 7.49 1.82
C LEU A 11 2.27 7.19 3.32
N ASN A 12 1.38 7.90 4.02
CA ASN A 12 1.04 7.53 5.39
C ASN A 12 0.29 6.19 5.38
N ASP A 13 0.22 5.53 6.54
CA ASP A 13 -0.32 4.17 6.64
C ASP A 13 -1.80 4.07 6.20
N GLN A 14 -2.59 5.12 6.46
CA GLN A 14 -3.99 5.18 6.04
C GLN A 14 -4.11 5.26 4.51
N THR A 15 -3.31 6.11 3.88
CA THR A 15 -3.34 6.25 2.41
C THR A 15 -2.82 4.99 1.74
N LEU A 16 -1.76 4.35 2.27
CA LEU A 16 -1.25 3.09 1.74
C LEU A 16 -2.31 1.96 1.79
N LEU A 17 -2.98 1.80 2.93
CA LEU A 17 -4.07 0.83 3.08
C LEU A 17 -5.23 1.12 2.10
N ALA A 18 -5.66 2.37 2.01
CA ALA A 18 -6.72 2.78 1.09
C ALA A 18 -6.34 2.51 -0.37
N SER A 19 -5.09 2.81 -0.76
CA SER A 19 -4.56 2.53 -2.10
C SER A 19 -4.55 1.03 -2.40
N TYR A 20 -4.13 0.18 -1.47
CA TYR A 20 -4.15 -1.28 -1.65
C TYR A 20 -5.57 -1.82 -1.88
N PHE A 21 -6.52 -1.46 -1.03
CA PHE A 21 -7.91 -1.91 -1.20
C PHE A 21 -8.52 -1.41 -2.50
N LYS A 22 -8.25 -0.15 -2.88
CA LYS A 22 -8.73 0.40 -4.15
C LYS A 22 -8.09 -0.29 -5.37
N ALA A 23 -6.81 -0.63 -5.30
CA ALA A 23 -6.13 -1.35 -6.36
C ALA A 23 -6.74 -2.74 -6.61
N ILE A 24 -7.10 -3.45 -5.54
CA ILE A 24 -7.82 -4.73 -5.61
C ILE A 24 -9.22 -4.54 -6.20
N GLU A 25 -9.98 -3.56 -5.70
CA GLU A 25 -11.35 -3.28 -6.15
C GLU A 25 -11.40 -2.98 -7.66
N LEU A 26 -10.44 -2.19 -8.14
CA LEU A 26 -10.33 -1.79 -9.55
C LEU A 26 -9.64 -2.84 -10.43
N LYS A 27 -9.18 -3.97 -9.86
CA LYS A 27 -8.41 -5.00 -10.55
C LYS A 27 -7.22 -4.41 -11.32
N LEU A 28 -6.46 -3.55 -10.66
CA LEU A 28 -5.26 -2.97 -11.22
C LEU A 28 -4.19 -4.03 -11.48
N ASP A 29 -3.11 -3.60 -12.12
CA ASP A 29 -1.98 -4.45 -12.44
C ASP A 29 -1.44 -5.19 -11.19
N LYS A 30 -1.06 -6.45 -11.39
CA LYS A 30 -0.66 -7.34 -10.29
C LYS A 30 0.67 -6.94 -9.68
N ASP A 31 1.60 -6.41 -10.48
CA ASP A 31 2.92 -5.97 -9.98
C ASP A 31 2.73 -4.71 -9.14
N PHE A 32 1.81 -3.82 -9.54
CA PHE A 32 1.43 -2.68 -8.71
C PHE A 32 0.83 -3.10 -7.36
N ILE A 33 -0.09 -4.07 -7.36
CA ILE A 33 -0.67 -4.60 -6.11
C ILE A 33 0.42 -5.23 -5.24
N LEU A 34 1.35 -6.00 -5.84
CA LEU A 34 2.45 -6.64 -5.12
C LEU A 34 3.35 -5.61 -4.42
N ILE A 35 3.68 -4.51 -5.08
CA ILE A 35 4.46 -3.40 -4.47
C ILE A 35 3.75 -2.86 -3.22
N LEU A 36 2.42 -2.69 -3.28
CA LEU A 36 1.64 -2.23 -2.12
C LEU A 36 1.63 -3.27 -1.00
N GLU A 37 1.49 -4.56 -1.32
CA GLU A 37 1.55 -5.64 -0.33
C GLU A 37 2.92 -5.72 0.37
N GLU A 38 4.01 -5.58 -0.37
CA GLU A 38 5.37 -5.58 0.17
C GLU A 38 5.58 -4.42 1.13
N GLU A 39 5.11 -3.23 0.77
CA GLU A 39 5.22 -2.05 1.63
C GLU A 39 4.32 -2.17 2.88
N LEU A 40 3.11 -2.74 2.76
CA LEU A 40 2.25 -3.04 3.91
C LEU A 40 2.91 -4.05 4.86
N LYS A 41 3.52 -5.13 4.32
CA LYS A 41 4.30 -6.12 5.10
C LYS A 41 5.49 -5.47 5.80
N ARG A 42 6.25 -4.63 5.09
CA ARG A 42 7.42 -3.91 5.62
C ARG A 42 7.07 -3.04 6.83
N ARG A 43 5.87 -2.45 6.83
CA ARG A 43 5.36 -1.62 7.94
C ARG A 43 4.58 -2.39 9.00
N ALA A 44 4.44 -3.70 8.85
CA ALA A 44 3.60 -4.54 9.71
C ALA A 44 2.16 -4.04 9.84
N LEU A 45 1.61 -3.46 8.77
CA LEU A 45 0.23 -2.98 8.76
C LEU A 45 -0.73 -4.16 8.60
N PRO A 46 -1.89 -4.15 9.28
CA PRO A 46 -2.86 -5.23 9.16
C PRO A 46 -3.56 -5.15 7.80
N PHE A 47 -3.41 -6.18 6.98
CA PHE A 47 -4.17 -6.34 5.74
C PHE A 47 -4.45 -7.82 5.46
N ILE A 48 -5.55 -8.09 4.74
CA ILE A 48 -5.90 -9.44 4.33
C ILE A 48 -5.17 -9.72 3.03
N THR A 49 -4.14 -10.58 3.08
CA THR A 49 -3.60 -11.19 1.88
C THR A 49 -4.61 -12.21 1.39
N LYS A 50 -5.05 -12.09 0.13
CA LYS A 50 -5.63 -13.24 -0.59
C LYS A 50 -4.49 -14.19 -0.94
N THR A 51 -3.82 -14.73 0.07
CA THR A 51 -2.95 -15.89 -0.14
C THR A 51 -3.87 -17.05 -0.42
N ASP A 52 -4.10 -17.32 -1.70
CA ASP A 52 -4.37 -18.69 -2.13
C ASP A 52 -3.12 -19.51 -1.79
N ARG A 53 -3.05 -20.01 -0.56
CA ARG A 53 -2.14 -21.12 -0.22
C ARG A 53 -2.78 -22.38 -0.78
N GLY A 54 -2.72 -22.50 -2.10
CA GLY A 54 -3.13 -23.66 -2.88
C GLY A 54 -1.95 -24.15 -3.70
N ASN A 55 -0.98 -24.78 -3.05
CA ASN A 55 -0.19 -25.91 -3.58
C ASN A 55 0.53 -26.63 -2.45
#